data_AF-A0A8J6T945-F1
#
_entry.id   AF-A0A8J6T945-F1
#
_cell.length_a   1.000
_cell.length_b   1.000
_cell.length_c   1.000
_cell.angle_alpha   90.00
_cell.angle_beta   90.00
_cell.angle_gamma   90.00
#
_symmetry.space_group_name_H-M   'P 1'
#
loop_
_entity.id
_entity.type
_entity.pdbx_description
1 polymer ?
#
loop_
_entity_poly.entity_id
_entity_poly.type
_entity_poly.pdbx_seq_one_letter_code
_entity_poly.pdbx_strand_id
1 'polypeptide(L)'
;MVEDIKTGTHIFSRGIPNIKLVKTRNNQLLLFDGHHSMLAYMAAGRIYLEEIPHMIIFDKEKGYVEDKDIIVFYGEHAADIEDYNWKEKAINWQAAKDRQLSKRVQKNMGQLFCSIKKRMDFA
;
A
#
# COMPACT_ATOMS: atom_id res chain seq x y z
N MET A 1 10.17 -28.10 -6.89
CA MET A 1 8.74 -28.46 -6.94
C MET A 1 8.06 -27.53 -5.95
N VAL A 2 7.18 -26.64 -6.40
CA VAL A 2 6.54 -25.64 -5.52
C VAL A 2 5.29 -26.27 -4.93
N GLU A 3 5.25 -26.40 -3.61
CA GLU A 3 4.14 -27.02 -2.88
C GLU A 3 2.90 -26.12 -2.89
N ASP A 4 1.72 -26.70 -3.13
CA ASP A 4 0.45 -26.00 -3.04
C ASP A 4 0.28 -25.36 -1.65
N ILE A 5 -0.08 -24.08 -1.62
CA ILE A 5 -0.22 -23.31 -0.39
C ILE A 5 -1.50 -23.74 0.33
N LYS A 6 -1.35 -24.49 1.43
CA LYS A 6 -2.48 -25.02 2.22
C LYS A 6 -2.85 -24.19 3.44
N THR A 7 -1.93 -23.37 3.97
CA THR A 7 -2.15 -22.55 5.17
C THR A 7 -1.37 -21.23 5.12
N GLY A 8 -1.88 -20.20 5.82
CA GLY A 8 -1.28 -18.85 5.85
C GLY A 8 0.10 -18.75 6.51
N THR A 9 0.52 -19.79 7.24
CA THR A 9 1.85 -19.88 7.87
C THR A 9 2.97 -20.12 6.85
N HIS A 10 2.68 -20.61 5.64
CA HIS A 10 3.67 -20.77 4.57
C HIS A 10 4.05 -19.44 3.90
N ILE A 11 3.32 -18.36 4.19
CA ILE A 11 3.52 -17.02 3.63
C ILE A 11 4.71 -16.31 4.31
N PHE A 12 5.07 -16.71 5.53
CA PHE A 12 6.07 -16.00 6.31
C PHE A 12 7.44 -16.71 6.22
N SER A 13 8.42 -16.00 5.60
CA SER A 13 9.89 -16.18 5.62
C SER A 13 10.63 -16.84 4.44
N ARG A 14 10.57 -16.34 3.19
CA ARG A 14 11.54 -16.70 2.10
C ARG A 14 11.70 -15.65 0.97
N GLY A 15 12.56 -14.63 1.13
CA GLY A 15 13.06 -13.84 -0.02
C GLY A 15 12.02 -13.04 -0.83
N ILE A 16 10.89 -12.67 -0.21
CA ILE A 16 9.84 -11.87 -0.85
C ILE A 16 10.26 -10.39 -0.84
N PRO A 17 10.09 -9.64 -1.95
CA PRO A 17 10.34 -8.20 -1.95
C PRO A 17 9.57 -7.49 -0.83
N ASN A 18 10.24 -6.55 -0.15
CA ASN A 18 9.63 -5.77 0.92
C ASN A 18 8.46 -4.92 0.41
N ILE A 19 8.48 -4.55 -0.87
CA ILE A 19 7.45 -3.75 -1.53
C ILE A 19 6.38 -4.67 -2.10
N LYS A 20 5.15 -4.49 -1.64
CA LYS A 20 3.98 -5.26 -2.08
C LYS A 20 2.97 -4.30 -2.67
N LEU A 21 2.54 -4.60 -3.89
CA LEU A 21 1.57 -3.82 -4.63
C LEU A 21 0.32 -4.66 -4.86
N VAL A 22 -0.86 -4.10 -4.60
CA VAL A 22 -2.13 -4.75 -4.90
C VAL A 22 -2.65 -4.23 -6.24
N LYS A 23 -3.04 -5.14 -7.13
CA LYS A 23 -3.64 -4.80 -8.41
C LYS A 23 -5.17 -4.71 -8.26
N THR A 24 -5.73 -3.54 -8.57
CA THR A 24 -7.17 -3.30 -8.51
C THR A 24 -7.88 -3.72 -9.80
N ARG A 25 -9.22 -3.80 -9.74
CA ARG A 25 -10.09 -4.06 -10.91
C ARG A 25 -9.80 -3.14 -12.09
N ASN A 26 -9.42 -1.89 -11.83
CA ASN A 26 -9.11 -0.89 -12.85
C ASN A 26 -7.64 -0.92 -13.30
N ASN A 27 -6.94 -2.03 -13.07
CA ASN A 27 -5.53 -2.24 -13.41
C ASN A 27 -4.57 -1.24 -12.73
N GLN A 28 -4.99 -0.62 -11.61
CA GLN A 28 -4.14 0.28 -10.82
C GLN A 28 -3.31 -0.53 -9.83
N LEU A 29 -2.07 -0.09 -9.57
CA LEU A 29 -1.22 -0.67 -8.54
C LEU A 29 -1.24 0.21 -7.28
N LEU A 30 -1.63 -0.37 -6.16
CA LEU A 30 -1.67 0.28 -4.86
C LEU A 30 -0.51 -0.22 -4.01
N LEU A 31 0.26 0.69 -3.43
CA LEU A 31 1.29 0.31 -2.46
C LEU A 31 0.63 -0.16 -1.17
N PHE A 32 0.71 -1.47 -0.93
CA PHE A 32 0.14 -2.10 0.24
C PHE A 32 1.15 -2.12 1.40
N ASP A 33 2.39 -2.49 1.10
CA ASP A 33 3.49 -2.55 2.08
C ASP A 33 4.81 -2.13 1.42
N GLY A 34 5.76 -1.63 2.22
CA GLY A 34 7.09 -1.22 1.75
C GLY A 34 7.24 0.29 1.49
N HIS A 35 6.40 1.15 2.08
CA HIS A 35 6.46 2.62 1.98
C HIS A 35 7.87 3.19 2.22
N HIS A 36 8.54 2.79 3.30
CA HIS A 36 9.91 3.23 3.61
C HIS A 36 10.92 2.79 2.54
N SER A 37 10.82 1.54 2.06
CA SER A 37 11.72 1.03 1.02
C SER A 37 11.51 1.79 -0.29
N MET A 38 10.26 2.05 -0.68
CA MET A 38 9.92 2.82 -1.87
C MET A 38 10.52 4.23 -1.79
N LEU A 39 10.35 4.93 -0.66
CA LEU A 39 10.93 6.26 -0.45
C LEU A 39 12.46 6.25 -0.50
N ALA A 40 13.11 5.22 0.04
CA ALA A 40 14.58 5.08 0.00
C ALA A 40 15.10 4.90 -1.44
N TYR A 41 14.42 4.08 -2.25
CA TYR A 41 14.76 3.93 -3.67
C TYR A 41 14.59 5.25 -4.44
N MET A 42 13.51 5.98 -4.19
CA MET A 42 13.29 7.30 -4.78
C MET A 42 14.37 8.31 -4.37
N ALA A 43 14.79 8.29 -3.10
CA ALA A 43 15.90 9.12 -2.62
C ALA A 43 17.22 8.79 -3.32
N ALA A 44 17.43 7.53 -3.70
CA ALA A 44 18.58 7.05 -4.48
C ALA A 44 18.43 7.27 -6.00
N GLY A 45 17.38 7.99 -6.45
CA GLY A 45 17.16 8.33 -7.85
C GLY A 45 16.42 7.26 -8.67
N ARG A 46 15.97 6.16 -8.05
CA ARG A 46 15.14 5.14 -8.70
C ARG A 46 13.67 5.49 -8.53
N ILE A 47 13.07 6.03 -9.58
CA ILE A 47 11.72 6.60 -9.55
C ILE A 47 10.73 5.80 -10.40
N TYR A 48 11.20 4.83 -11.17
CA TYR A 48 10.38 3.91 -11.93
C TYR A 48 10.22 2.58 -11.20
N LEU A 49 9.05 1.96 -11.34
CA LEU A 49 8.72 0.77 -10.57
C LEU A 49 9.55 -0.45 -11.00
N GLU A 50 9.88 -0.53 -12.29
CA GLU A 50 10.75 -1.54 -12.89
C GLU A 50 12.20 -1.52 -12.36
N GLU A 51 12.63 -0.41 -11.75
CA GLU A 51 13.96 -0.27 -11.15
C GLU A 51 14.04 -0.82 -9.71
N ILE A 52 12.89 -1.23 -9.17
CA ILE A 52 12.67 -1.52 -7.75
C ILE A 52 12.09 -2.93 -7.60
N PRO A 53 12.70 -3.81 -6.77
CA PRO A 53 12.13 -5.11 -6.47
C PRO A 53 10.78 -4.98 -5.76
N HIS A 54 9.73 -5.56 -6.33
CA HIS A 54 8.38 -5.54 -5.79
C HIS A 54 7.60 -6.82 -6.13
N MET A 55 6.55 -7.09 -5.38
CA MET A 55 5.60 -8.17 -5.63
C MET A 55 4.22 -7.58 -5.96
N ILE A 56 3.56 -8.10 -7.00
CA ILE A 56 2.18 -7.73 -7.34
C ILE A 56 1.24 -8.83 -6.82
N ILE A 57 0.24 -8.42 -6.05
CA ILE A 57 -0.77 -9.26 -5.42
C ILE A 57 -2.09 -9.05 -6.15
N PHE A 58 -2.73 -10.16 -6.54
CA PHE A 58 -4.04 -10.19 -7.17
C PHE A 58 -4.72 -11.54 -6.94
N ASP A 59 -6.05 -11.58 -7.04
CA ASP A 59 -6.81 -12.83 -7.09
C ASP A 59 -6.49 -13.58 -8.38
N LYS A 60 -6.12 -14.86 -8.29
CA LYS A 60 -5.67 -15.65 -9.43
C LYS A 60 -6.77 -15.86 -10.49
N GLU A 61 -8.04 -15.95 -10.08
CA GLU A 61 -9.17 -16.19 -10.97
C GLU A 61 -9.64 -14.90 -11.64
N LYS A 62 -9.69 -13.80 -10.87
CA LYS A 62 -10.16 -12.50 -11.36
C LYS A 62 -9.08 -11.64 -12.01
N GLY A 63 -7.82 -11.86 -11.63
CA GLY A 63 -6.68 -11.03 -12.04
C GLY A 63 -6.57 -9.68 -11.31
N TYR A 64 -7.36 -9.46 -10.25
CA TYR A 64 -7.37 -8.25 -9.44
C TYR A 64 -7.97 -8.48 -8.04
N VAL A 65 -7.75 -7.56 -7.11
CA VAL A 65 -8.38 -7.54 -5.78
C VAL A 65 -9.60 -6.61 -5.80
N GLU A 66 -10.67 -7.01 -5.11
CA GLU A 66 -11.89 -6.21 -4.98
C GLU A 66 -11.71 -5.10 -3.94
N ASP A 67 -12.44 -3.99 -4.12
CA ASP A 67 -12.38 -2.87 -3.16
C ASP A 67 -12.73 -3.31 -1.74
N LYS A 68 -13.70 -4.22 -1.56
CA LYS A 68 -14.05 -4.78 -0.25
C LYS A 68 -12.86 -5.47 0.46
N ASP A 69 -11.97 -6.11 -0.30
CA ASP A 69 -10.82 -6.82 0.25
C ASP A 69 -9.71 -5.82 0.65
N ILE A 70 -9.72 -4.61 0.07
CA ILE A 70 -8.84 -3.49 0.42
C ILE A 70 -9.37 -2.76 1.66
N ILE A 71 -10.69 -2.57 1.75
CA ILE A 71 -11.33 -1.82 2.85
C ILE A 71 -11.07 -2.47 4.21
N VAL A 72 -10.88 -3.80 4.27
CA VAL A 72 -10.51 -4.53 5.51
C VAL A 72 -9.29 -3.93 6.22
N PHE A 73 -8.35 -3.31 5.49
CA PHE A 73 -7.15 -2.71 6.08
C PHE A 73 -7.41 -1.43 6.88
N TYR A 74 -8.59 -0.85 6.77
CA TYR A 74 -9.03 0.25 7.64
C TYR A 74 -9.50 -0.25 9.02
N GLY A 75 -9.52 -1.56 9.24
CA GLY A 75 -9.83 -2.17 10.53
C GLY A 75 -11.25 -1.86 10.98
N GLU A 76 -11.40 -1.39 12.21
CA GLU A 76 -12.70 -0.99 12.75
C GLU A 76 -13.35 0.18 12.00
N HIS A 77 -12.56 1.01 11.31
CA HIS A 77 -13.05 2.13 10.50
C HIS A 77 -13.57 1.69 9.13
N ALA A 78 -13.45 0.40 8.79
CA ALA A 78 -13.96 -0.15 7.54
C ALA A 78 -15.47 0.07 7.38
N ALA A 79 -16.22 0.09 8.47
CA ALA A 79 -17.66 0.35 8.46
C ALA A 79 -18.02 1.80 8.10
N ASP A 80 -17.10 2.74 8.31
CA ASP A 80 -17.28 4.17 8.02
C ASP A 80 -16.85 4.54 6.58
N ILE A 81 -16.48 3.54 5.79
CA ILE A 81 -15.99 3.68 4.43
C ILE A 81 -17.06 3.14 3.49
N GLU A 82 -17.69 4.06 2.76
CA GLU A 82 -18.57 3.69 1.66
C GLU A 82 -17.73 3.10 0.53
N ASP A 83 -18.29 2.09 -0.17
CA ASP A 83 -17.70 1.53 -1.37
C ASP A 83 -17.26 2.70 -2.28
N TYR A 84 -16.04 2.63 -2.82
CA TYR A 84 -15.38 3.65 -3.66
C TYR A 84 -14.72 4.86 -2.97
N ASN A 85 -15.12 5.30 -1.78
CA ASN A 85 -14.54 6.52 -1.17
C ASN A 85 -13.19 6.28 -0.44
N TRP A 86 -12.84 5.01 -0.23
CA TRP A 86 -11.65 4.59 0.51
C TRP A 86 -10.34 5.17 -0.05
N LYS A 87 -10.28 5.49 -1.35
CA LYS A 87 -9.09 6.10 -1.99
C LYS A 87 -8.78 7.50 -1.47
N GLU A 88 -9.79 8.18 -0.93
CA GLU A 88 -9.70 9.53 -0.36
C GLU A 88 -9.45 9.54 1.15
N LYS A 89 -9.34 8.36 1.77
CA LYS A 89 -9.15 8.19 3.19
C LYS A 89 -7.73 7.71 3.50
N ALA A 90 -7.30 7.95 4.73
CA ALA A 90 -6.06 7.44 5.29
C ALA A 90 -6.22 7.27 6.81
N ILE A 91 -5.59 6.24 7.37
CA ILE A 91 -5.53 6.05 8.82
C ILE A 91 -4.32 6.78 9.38
N ASN A 92 -4.55 7.74 10.27
CA ASN A 92 -3.54 8.36 11.10
C ASN A 92 -3.44 7.64 12.45
N TRP A 93 -2.55 6.66 12.53
CA TRP A 93 -2.33 5.88 13.76
C TRP A 93 -1.84 6.70 14.97
N GLN A 94 -1.38 7.94 14.76
CA GLN A 94 -0.97 8.84 15.84
C GLN A 94 -2.14 9.61 16.46
N ALA A 95 -3.30 9.66 15.80
CA ALA A 95 -4.48 10.31 16.34
C ALA A 95 -5.21 9.42 17.35
N ALA A 96 -6.02 10.03 18.21
CA ALA A 96 -6.98 9.32 19.03
C ALA A 96 -7.92 8.46 18.16
N LYS A 97 -8.37 7.33 18.70
CA LYS A 97 -9.11 6.28 18.00
C LYS A 97 -10.26 6.81 17.13
N ASP A 98 -11.09 7.69 17.70
CA ASP A 98 -12.23 8.37 17.07
C ASP A 98 -11.85 9.35 15.94
N ARG A 99 -10.56 9.64 15.77
CA ARG A 99 -10.01 10.61 14.81
C ARG A 99 -8.93 10.02 13.91
N GLN A 100 -8.77 8.70 13.91
CA GLN A 100 -7.78 8.02 13.09
C GLN A 100 -8.14 8.08 11.61
N LEU A 101 -9.42 7.93 11.26
CA LEU A 101 -9.86 8.06 9.88
C LEU A 101 -9.80 9.53 9.44
N SER A 102 -8.90 9.82 8.49
CA SER A 102 -8.63 11.17 8.02
C SER A 102 -8.71 11.24 6.50
N LYS A 103 -8.82 12.47 5.97
CA LYS A 103 -8.74 12.69 4.53
C LYS A 103 -7.30 12.50 4.05
N ARG A 104 -7.13 11.73 2.99
CA ARG A 104 -5.85 11.55 2.32
C ARG A 104 -5.38 12.86 1.70
N VAL A 105 -4.20 13.31 2.10
CA VAL A 105 -3.58 14.55 1.57
C VAL A 105 -2.69 14.24 0.36
N GLN A 106 -1.81 13.25 0.45
CA GLN A 106 -0.91 12.84 -0.63
C GLN A 106 -1.52 11.72 -1.46
N LYS A 107 -1.72 11.95 -2.75
CA LYS A 107 -2.41 11.03 -3.67
C LYS A 107 -1.54 9.88 -4.18
N ASN A 108 -0.21 10.01 -4.10
CA ASN A 108 0.75 8.99 -4.55
C ASN A 108 2.10 9.12 -3.83
N MET A 109 2.99 8.15 -4.05
CA MET A 109 4.33 8.13 -3.43
C MET A 109 5.23 9.28 -3.89
N GLY A 110 5.09 9.76 -5.13
CA GLY A 110 5.76 10.97 -5.61
C GLY A 110 5.44 12.20 -4.76
N GLN A 111 4.15 12.45 -4.53
CA GLN A 111 3.70 13.56 -3.68
C GLN A 111 4.16 13.40 -2.23
N LEU A 112 4.12 12.18 -1.69
CA LEU A 112 4.63 11.89 -0.35
C LEU A 112 6.13 12.18 -0.25
N PHE A 113 6.92 11.66 -1.18
CA PHE A 113 8.37 11.88 -1.24
C PHE A 113 8.71 13.37 -1.31
N CYS A 114 8.07 14.12 -2.22
CA CYS A 114 8.26 15.57 -2.31
C CYS A 114 7.87 16.30 -1.02
N SER A 115 6.80 15.87 -0.33
CA SER A 115 6.37 16.50 0.92
C SER A 115 7.36 16.26 2.06
N ILE A 116 8.00 15.08 2.11
CA ILE A 116 9.02 14.75 3.10
C ILE A 116 10.31 15.52 2.79
N LYS A 117 10.76 15.50 1.52
CA LYS A 117 11.99 16.20 1.10
C LYS A 117 11.92 17.69 1.41
N LYS A 118 10.80 18.35 1.08
CA LYS A 118 10.57 19.76 1.43
C LYS A 118 10.75 20.02 2.92
N ARG A 119 10.22 19.17 3.81
CA ARG A 119 10.39 19.34 5.26
C ARG A 119 11.84 19.23 5.71
N MET A 120 12.65 18.41 5.05
CA MET A 120 14.08 18.27 5.36
C MET A 120 14.90 19.47 4.87
N ASP A 121 14.52 20.09 3.75
CA ASP A 121 15.19 21.29 3.23
C ASP A 121 14.91 22.56 4.09
N PHE A 122 13.92 22.50 5.00
CA PHE A 122 13.55 23.59 5.93
C PHE A 122 13.96 23.33 7.40
N ALA A 123 14.63 22.21 7.69
CA ALA A 123 15.09 21.83 9.04
C ALA A 123 16.62 22.01 9.16
#